data_AF-A0A834SAT4-F1
#
_entry.id   AF-A0A834SAT4-F1
#
_cell.length_a   1.000
_cell.length_b   1.000
_cell.length_c   1.000
_cell.angle_alpha   90.00
_cell.angle_beta   90.00
_cell.angle_gamma   90.00
#
_symmetry.space_group_name_H-M   'P 1'
#
loop_
_entity.id
_entity.type
_entity.pdbx_description
1 polymer ?
#
loop_
_entity_poly.entity_id
_entity_poly.type
_entity_poly.pdbx_seq_one_letter_code
_entity_poly.pdbx_strand_id
1 'polypeptide(L)'
;MGRKKACAYAFRPRSPIGLRRRGRLWGLVGVILCILFFYEYFVPGYHNDVLRTGTGEIRGPEGSTRRPGSEASIPTICPRSVTAEDVLEVVRTGATEALAKLSIHFETTLRCVTNYVIYSNFEEVIDGHQVYGVFE
;
A
#
# COMPACT_ATOMS: atom_id res chain seq x y z
N MET A 1 66.70 -58.72 -10.34
CA MET A 1 65.33 -59.29 -10.30
C MET A 1 64.87 -59.31 -8.84
N GLY A 2 63.71 -58.75 -8.50
CA GLY A 2 63.07 -59.00 -7.19
C GLY A 2 62.95 -57.82 -6.22
N ARG A 3 62.08 -56.85 -6.54
CA ARG A 3 61.47 -55.93 -5.56
C ARG A 3 60.75 -56.73 -4.48
N LYS A 4 60.98 -56.46 -3.19
CA LYS A 4 59.98 -56.72 -2.14
C LYS A 4 59.75 -55.44 -1.35
N LYS A 5 58.55 -54.92 -1.53
CA LYS A 5 58.02 -53.68 -0.98
C LYS A 5 57.66 -53.90 0.49
N ALA A 6 58.05 -52.97 1.35
CA ALA A 6 57.54 -52.90 2.70
C ALA A 6 56.03 -52.59 2.66
N CYS A 7 55.21 -53.41 3.32
CA CYS A 7 53.83 -53.08 3.62
C CYS A 7 53.82 -52.14 4.83
N ALA A 8 53.83 -50.82 4.57
CA ALA A 8 53.40 -49.85 5.56
C ALA A 8 51.86 -49.82 5.54
N TYR A 9 51.24 -50.26 6.63
CA TYR A 9 49.82 -50.09 6.86
C TYR A 9 49.54 -48.59 6.98
N ALA A 10 48.99 -48.01 5.93
CA ALA A 10 48.57 -46.61 5.94
C ALA A 10 47.31 -46.50 6.82
N PHE A 11 47.49 -46.01 8.04
CA PHE A 11 46.40 -45.57 8.90
C PHE A 11 45.77 -44.33 8.24
N ARG A 12 44.71 -44.53 7.43
CA ARG A 12 43.89 -43.42 6.93
C ARG A 12 43.09 -42.86 8.10
N PRO A 13 43.26 -41.59 8.50
CA PRO A 13 42.30 -40.98 9.42
C PRO A 13 40.93 -40.92 8.73
N ARG A 14 39.92 -41.48 9.38
CA ARG A 14 38.51 -41.24 9.04
C ARG A 14 38.27 -39.74 9.15
N SER A 15 37.87 -39.11 8.05
CA SER A 15 37.28 -37.78 8.10
C SER A 15 36.04 -37.83 9.02
N PRO A 16 35.82 -36.82 9.89
CA PRO A 16 34.60 -36.76 10.67
C PRO A 16 33.45 -36.35 9.74
N ILE A 17 32.82 -37.36 9.15
CA ILE A 17 31.49 -37.25 8.54
C ILE A 17 30.51 -37.14 9.71
N GLY A 18 30.24 -35.92 10.17
CA GLY A 18 29.41 -35.79 11.38
C GLY A 18 29.01 -34.41 11.84
N LEU A 19 29.03 -33.35 11.03
CA LEU A 19 28.52 -32.05 11.49
C LEU A 19 27.96 -31.14 10.38
N ARG A 20 27.18 -31.71 9.46
CA ARG A 20 26.62 -30.95 8.32
C ARG A 20 25.11 -31.13 8.13
N ARG A 21 24.37 -31.44 9.20
CA ARG A 21 22.88 -31.45 9.19
C ARG A 21 22.23 -30.42 10.13
N ARG A 22 22.93 -29.93 11.17
CA ARG A 22 22.37 -28.89 12.06
C ARG A 22 22.36 -27.50 11.42
N GLY A 23 23.40 -27.08 10.70
CA GLY A 23 23.46 -25.71 10.15
C GLY A 23 22.36 -25.34 9.14
N ARG A 24 21.80 -26.32 8.41
CA ARG A 24 20.73 -26.03 7.43
C ARG A 24 19.39 -25.72 8.11
N LEU A 25 19.08 -26.38 9.22
CA LEU A 25 17.83 -26.15 9.94
C LEU A 25 17.84 -24.76 10.59
N TRP A 26 18.97 -24.38 11.19
CA TRP A 26 19.15 -23.05 11.79
C TRP A 26 19.17 -21.93 10.75
N GLY A 27 19.69 -22.21 9.55
CA GLY A 27 19.60 -21.28 8.42
C GLY A 27 18.16 -21.00 8.00
N LEU A 28 17.32 -22.04 7.88
CA LEU A 28 15.90 -21.87 7.54
C LEU A 28 15.14 -21.13 8.64
N VAL A 29 15.39 -21.46 9.91
CA VAL A 29 14.80 -20.74 11.06
C VAL A 29 15.20 -19.27 11.05
N GLY A 30 16.48 -18.96 10.76
CA GLY A 30 16.95 -17.58 10.63
C GLY A 30 16.25 -16.81 9.51
N VAL A 31 16.09 -17.42 8.32
CA VAL A 31 15.36 -16.79 7.20
C VAL A 31 13.90 -16.54 7.56
N ILE A 32 13.23 -17.51 8.19
CA ILE A 32 11.83 -17.37 8.61
C ILE A 32 11.70 -16.24 9.65
N LEU A 33 12.60 -16.17 10.65
CA LEU A 33 12.57 -15.10 11.65
C LEU A 33 12.85 -13.72 11.03
N CYS A 34 13.78 -13.61 10.07
CA CYS A 34 14.02 -12.37 9.35
C CYS A 34 12.80 -11.93 8.51
N ILE A 35 12.13 -12.88 7.87
CA ILE A 35 10.91 -12.63 7.09
C ILE A 35 9.78 -12.17 8.02
N LEU A 36 9.55 -12.85 9.14
CA LEU A 36 8.53 -12.47 10.13
C LEU A 36 8.80 -11.08 10.73
N PHE A 37 10.07 -10.79 11.07
CA PHE A 37 10.46 -9.48 11.57
C PHE A 37 10.29 -8.39 10.50
N PHE A 38 10.62 -8.68 9.24
CA PHE A 38 10.38 -7.76 8.14
C PHE A 38 8.88 -7.52 7.91
N TYR A 39 8.03 -8.54 8.01
CA TYR A 39 6.58 -8.35 7.89
C TYR A 39 6.00 -7.54 9.06
N GLU A 40 6.39 -7.82 10.30
CA GLU A 40 5.95 -7.06 11.48
C GLU A 40 6.41 -5.60 11.44
N TYR A 41 7.65 -5.34 10.98
CA TYR A 41 8.23 -4.00 11.00
C TYR A 41 7.94 -3.18 9.73
N PHE A 42 7.86 -3.83 8.57
CA PHE A 42 7.71 -3.18 7.27
C PHE A 42 6.27 -3.24 6.74
N VAL A 43 5.43 -4.12 7.28
CA VAL A 43 3.98 -4.16 7.02
C VAL A 43 3.18 -3.82 8.29
N PRO A 44 3.39 -2.64 8.92
CA PRO A 44 2.54 -2.19 10.04
C PRO A 44 1.12 -1.80 9.58
N GLY A 45 0.79 -1.94 8.28
CA GLY A 45 -0.48 -1.54 7.69
C GLY A 45 -1.50 -2.65 7.41
N TYR A 46 -1.24 -3.92 7.74
CA TYR A 46 -2.23 -4.98 7.49
C TYR A 46 -3.30 -5.11 8.58
N HIS A 47 -3.05 -4.59 9.78
CA HIS A 47 -3.99 -4.67 10.89
C HIS A 47 -4.61 -3.30 11.21
N ASN A 48 -5.90 -3.18 10.84
CA ASN A 48 -7.01 -2.52 11.57
C ASN A 48 -7.99 -1.66 10.72
N ASP A 49 -8.20 -1.95 9.43
CA ASP A 49 -9.35 -1.36 8.72
C ASP A 49 -10.62 -2.23 8.73
N VAL A 50 -10.58 -3.45 9.28
CA VAL A 50 -11.76 -4.36 9.28
C VAL A 50 -12.56 -4.37 10.60
N LEU A 51 -12.04 -3.79 11.70
CA LEU A 51 -12.72 -3.85 13.01
C LEU A 51 -13.38 -2.55 13.49
N ARG A 52 -13.38 -1.47 12.69
CA ARG A 52 -14.00 -0.19 13.08
C ARG A 52 -15.21 0.24 12.25
N THR A 53 -15.77 -0.66 11.45
CA THR A 53 -17.01 -0.40 10.71
C THR A 53 -18.18 -1.13 11.37
N GLY A 54 -18.79 -0.50 12.39
CA GLY A 54 -20.24 -0.64 12.54
C GLY A 54 -20.87 -1.22 13.81
N THR A 55 -20.19 -1.31 14.97
CA THR A 55 -20.90 -1.31 16.27
C THR A 55 -21.11 0.13 16.75
N GLY A 56 -21.80 0.92 15.92
CA GLY A 56 -22.30 2.25 16.28
C GLY A 56 -23.69 2.09 16.89
N GLU A 57 -23.73 1.88 18.20
CA GLU A 57 -24.94 1.94 19.02
C GLU A 57 -25.60 3.31 18.84
N ILE A 58 -26.79 3.34 18.23
CA ILE A 58 -27.64 4.53 18.17
C ILE A 58 -28.11 4.80 19.61
N ARG A 59 -27.37 5.61 20.35
CA ARG A 59 -27.90 6.37 21.50
C ARG A 59 -27.94 7.83 21.09
N GLY A 60 -29.03 8.21 20.43
CA GLY A 60 -29.36 9.61 20.19
C GLY A 60 -29.64 10.31 21.53
N PRO A 61 -29.18 11.56 21.72
CA PRO A 61 -29.74 12.39 22.77
C PRO A 61 -31.11 12.86 22.31
N GLU A 62 -32.12 12.49 23.09
CA GLU A 62 -33.46 13.07 23.07
C GLU A 62 -33.35 14.57 23.40
N GLY A 63 -33.79 15.46 22.50
CA GLY A 63 -33.69 16.89 22.73
C GLY A 63 -34.07 17.84 21.59
N SER A 64 -35.37 18.11 21.47
CA SER A 64 -35.98 19.42 21.19
C SER A 64 -36.09 19.99 19.75
N THR A 65 -37.37 20.08 19.34
CA THR A 65 -38.02 21.15 18.56
C THR A 65 -38.02 21.13 17.02
N ARG A 66 -39.23 20.84 16.53
CA ARG A 66 -39.77 20.89 15.16
C ARG A 66 -39.57 22.27 14.47
N ARG A 67 -38.96 22.29 13.28
CA ARG A 67 -39.26 23.25 12.19
C ARG A 67 -39.28 22.50 10.85
N PRO A 68 -40.32 22.67 10.01
CA PRO A 68 -40.32 22.16 8.64
C PRO A 68 -39.70 23.23 7.73
N GLY A 69 -38.62 22.88 7.03
CA GLY A 69 -38.00 23.78 6.05
C GLY A 69 -36.48 23.88 6.19
N SER A 70 -35.79 22.83 5.75
CA SER A 70 -34.43 22.93 5.21
C SER A 70 -34.13 21.58 4.57
N GLU A 71 -34.02 21.59 3.24
CA GLU A 71 -33.49 20.51 2.43
C GLU A 71 -32.20 20.00 3.08
N ALA A 72 -32.25 18.75 3.57
CA ALA A 72 -31.12 18.14 4.25
C ALA A 72 -30.04 17.87 3.21
N SER A 73 -29.16 18.85 2.98
CA SER A 73 -27.87 18.60 2.36
C SER A 73 -27.17 17.58 3.25
N ILE A 74 -27.19 16.32 2.85
CA ILE A 74 -26.38 15.28 3.47
C ILE A 74 -24.96 15.86 3.49
N PRO A 75 -24.33 16.07 4.66
CA PRO A 75 -22.96 16.53 4.67
C PRO A 75 -22.16 15.43 3.96
N THR A 76 -21.70 15.73 2.75
CA THR A 76 -20.82 14.84 1.99
C THR A 76 -19.53 14.77 2.81
N ILE A 77 -19.42 13.76 3.66
CA ILE A 77 -18.25 13.54 4.50
C ILE A 77 -17.25 12.78 3.62
N CYS A 78 -16.15 13.44 3.27
CA CYS A 78 -15.03 12.74 2.65
C CYS A 78 -14.38 11.84 3.70
N PRO A 79 -14.27 10.52 3.47
CA PRO A 79 -13.52 9.66 4.37
C PRO A 79 -12.06 10.12 4.38
N ARG A 80 -11.58 10.56 5.55
CA ARG A 80 -10.16 10.87 5.72
C ARG A 80 -9.40 9.56 5.75
N SER A 81 -8.58 9.33 4.73
CA SER A 81 -7.63 8.22 4.71
C SER A 81 -6.23 8.81 4.71
N VAL A 82 -5.40 8.40 5.66
CA VAL A 82 -4.01 8.87 5.78
C VAL A 82 -3.23 8.53 4.49
N THR A 83 -3.54 7.38 3.87
CA THR A 83 -2.93 6.94 2.62
C THR A 83 -3.23 7.85 1.43
N ALA A 84 -4.38 8.54 1.38
CA ALA A 84 -4.69 9.44 0.27
C ALA A 84 -3.90 10.77 0.34
N GLU A 85 -3.41 11.14 1.51
CA GLU A 85 -2.59 12.34 1.70
C GLU A 85 -1.15 12.15 1.18
N ASP A 86 -0.69 10.91 1.07
CA ASP A 86 0.67 10.55 0.61
C ASP A 86 0.72 10.12 -0.87
N VAL A 87 -0.41 10.12 -1.59
CA VAL A 87 -0.51 9.69 -2.99
C VAL A 87 -0.84 10.88 -3.89
N LEU A 88 -0.16 10.99 -5.03
CA LEU A 88 -0.47 11.95 -6.09
C LEU A 88 -1.32 11.28 -7.17
N GLU A 89 -2.56 11.75 -7.34
CA GLU A 89 -3.44 11.30 -8.42
C GLU A 89 -3.13 12.06 -9.72
N VAL A 90 -2.83 11.33 -10.79
CA VAL A 90 -2.58 11.92 -12.12
C VAL A 90 -3.80 11.70 -13.00
N VAL A 91 -4.56 12.76 -13.24
CA VAL A 91 -5.75 12.71 -14.09
C VAL A 91 -5.34 13.03 -15.53
N ARG A 92 -5.58 12.10 -16.45
CA ARG A 92 -5.37 12.31 -17.89
C ARG A 92 -6.71 12.51 -18.57
N THR A 93 -6.83 13.57 -19.36
CA THR A 93 -8.03 13.88 -20.13
C THR A 93 -7.67 14.35 -21.54
N GLY A 94 -8.65 14.39 -22.44
CA GLY A 94 -8.52 15.05 -23.74
C GLY A 94 -9.21 16.41 -23.73
N ALA A 95 -8.75 17.36 -24.54
CA ALA A 95 -9.24 18.74 -24.59
C ALA A 95 -10.77 18.82 -24.81
N THR A 96 -11.30 18.01 -25.73
CA THR A 96 -12.74 17.98 -26.03
C THR A 96 -13.58 17.31 -24.95
N GLU A 97 -12.97 16.51 -24.07
CA GLU A 97 -13.64 15.80 -22.99
C GLU A 97 -13.43 16.46 -21.62
N ALA A 98 -12.40 17.29 -21.47
CA ALA A 98 -12.01 17.91 -20.22
C ALA A 98 -13.14 18.77 -19.66
N LEU A 99 -13.70 19.69 -20.44
CA LEU A 99 -14.77 20.56 -19.95
C LEU A 99 -16.05 19.79 -19.54
N ALA A 100 -16.36 18.67 -20.20
CA ALA A 100 -17.59 17.91 -19.93
C ALA A 100 -17.41 16.90 -18.77
N LYS A 101 -16.25 16.26 -18.67
CA LYS A 101 -16.01 15.17 -17.72
C LYS A 101 -15.21 15.59 -16.49
N LEU A 102 -14.32 16.57 -16.62
CA LEU A 102 -13.47 16.99 -15.51
C LEU A 102 -14.24 17.85 -14.50
N SER A 103 -15.12 18.72 -14.99
CA SER A 103 -15.94 19.63 -14.17
C SER A 103 -16.77 18.88 -13.14
N ILE A 104 -17.41 17.78 -13.54
CA ILE A 104 -18.17 16.94 -12.61
C ILE A 104 -17.25 16.22 -11.60
N HIS A 105 -16.01 15.92 -11.98
CA HIS A 105 -15.03 15.29 -11.09
C HIS A 105 -14.53 16.26 -10.01
N PHE A 106 -14.44 17.57 -10.29
CA PHE A 106 -14.15 18.59 -9.27
C PHE A 106 -15.20 18.62 -8.16
N GLU A 107 -16.48 18.45 -8.50
CA GLU A 107 -17.56 18.45 -7.52
C GLU A 107 -17.79 17.10 -6.83
N THR A 108 -17.18 16.02 -7.33
CA THR A 108 -17.39 14.65 -6.84
C THR A 108 -16.10 14.06 -6.25
N THR A 109 -15.33 13.32 -7.05
CA THR A 109 -14.17 12.54 -6.58
C THR A 109 -13.01 13.44 -6.16
N LEU A 110 -12.65 14.42 -6.99
CA LEU A 110 -11.55 15.36 -6.73
C LEU A 110 -11.87 16.32 -5.58
N ARG A 111 -13.13 16.35 -5.13
CA ARG A 111 -13.51 17.05 -3.89
C ARG A 111 -12.89 16.43 -2.65
N CYS A 112 -12.61 15.12 -2.69
CA CYS A 112 -12.04 14.37 -1.56
C CYS A 112 -10.55 14.05 -1.74
N VAL A 113 -9.99 14.26 -2.94
CA VAL A 113 -8.57 14.07 -3.24
C VAL A 113 -7.93 15.44 -3.36
N THR A 114 -7.05 15.79 -2.42
CA THR A 114 -6.40 17.11 -2.40
C THR A 114 -5.13 17.15 -3.24
N ASN A 115 -4.52 16.00 -3.50
CA ASN A 115 -3.24 15.88 -4.20
C ASN A 115 -3.45 15.31 -5.60
N TYR A 116 -3.72 16.17 -6.57
CA TYR A 116 -3.84 15.75 -7.97
C TYR A 116 -3.14 16.71 -8.92
N VAL A 117 -2.83 16.19 -10.10
CA VAL A 117 -2.37 16.96 -11.26
C VAL A 117 -3.13 16.50 -12.50
N ILE A 118 -3.56 17.45 -13.32
CA ILE A 118 -4.34 17.16 -14.53
C ILE A 118 -3.48 17.42 -15.75
N TYR A 119 -3.43 16.43 -16.63
CA TYR A 119 -2.78 16.52 -17.93
C TYR A 119 -3.80 16.39 -19.06
N SER A 120 -3.67 17.26 -20.05
CA SER A 120 -4.44 17.22 -21.28
C SER A 120 -3.52 17.39 -22.49
N ASN A 121 -4.05 17.08 -23.66
CA ASN A 121 -3.39 17.35 -24.93
C ASN A 121 -3.53 18.83 -25.36
N PHE A 122 -4.12 19.67 -24.51
CA PHE A 122 -4.24 21.12 -24.66
C PHE A 122 -4.12 21.79 -23.29
N GLU A 123 -3.38 22.89 -23.19
CA GLU A 123 -3.22 23.63 -21.95
C GLU A 123 -4.41 24.60 -21.76
N GLU A 124 -5.09 24.49 -20.62
CA GLU A 124 -6.29 25.29 -20.34
C GLU A 124 -6.55 25.39 -18.83
N VAL A 125 -7.50 26.25 -18.45
CA VAL A 125 -7.98 26.39 -17.07
C VAL A 125 -9.46 26.06 -17.05
N ILE A 126 -9.85 25.03 -16.29
CA ILE A 126 -11.23 24.55 -16.18
C ILE A 126 -11.67 24.67 -14.72
N ASP A 127 -12.77 25.36 -14.47
CA ASP A 127 -13.31 25.60 -13.11
C ASP A 127 -12.28 26.16 -12.11
N GLY A 128 -11.30 26.93 -12.62
CA GLY A 128 -10.22 27.49 -11.81
C GLY A 128 -9.05 26.53 -11.55
N HIS A 129 -9.07 25.33 -12.13
CA HIS A 129 -8.02 24.33 -12.03
C HIS A 129 -7.12 24.33 -13.26
N GLN A 130 -5.80 24.29 -13.03
CA GLN A 130 -4.80 24.25 -14.09
C GLN A 130 -4.76 22.86 -14.74
N VAL A 131 -4.87 22.82 -16.06
CA VAL A 131 -4.68 21.64 -16.88
C VAL A 131 -3.38 21.81 -17.68
N TYR A 132 -2.43 20.90 -17.50
CA TYR A 132 -1.12 20.98 -18.15
C TYR A 132 -1.14 20.28 -19.51
N GLY A 133 -0.66 20.98 -20.54
CA GLY A 133 -0.42 20.41 -21.85
C GLY A 133 0.78 19.44 -21.82
N VAL A 134 0.62 18.23 -22.38
CA VAL A 134 1.72 17.24 -22.49
C VAL A 134 2.58 17.44 -23.74
N PHE A 135 2.18 18.34 -24.65
CA PHE A 135 2.98 18.68 -25.83
C PHE A 135 3.93 19.85 -25.50
N GLU A 136 5.14 19.50 -25.06
CA GLU A 136 6.35 20.33 -25.19
C GLU A 136 7.17 19.88 -26.40
#